data_AF-A0A7C4VDH1-F1
#
_entry.id   AF-A0A7C4VDH1-F1
#
_cell.length_a   1.000
_cell.length_b   1.000
_cell.length_c   1.000
_cell.angle_alpha   90.00
_cell.angle_beta   90.00
_cell.angle_gamma   90.00
#
_symmetry.space_group_name_H-M   'P 1'
#
loop_
_entity.id
_entity.type
_entity.pdbx_description
1 polymer ?
#
loop_
_entity_poly.entity_id
_entity_poly.type
_entity_poly.pdbx_seq_one_letter_code
_entity_poly.pdbx_strand_id
1 'polypeptide(L)'
;PVLLFSPLDPGHAGLIGMIAGSAALNQLGIKNVRIWGRIGEDETLSKIMIDARATHVIKKLRGKVLGLFGGYPMGIYTATVDPLQVYSIFGVDIKHIDQLEIVKRAERIHKDEIGKAYEWLRRMVKKIYFDGQKLTEDALKKQIGCYLAVKEIVEEEQLDFIAFKCHPELSGGYCTQCLTQAFMNDPYDWNGNKKIIPTACEADIDGAITMEILHLLTNQPVSFFDLRHFSRPDKLLTFMNCGSQSTWFAKKSNNPSENLNLVSLYPQIFKAGGASLQFQCHPGEITLARLTRIKGEYVMQIAKGEFIKRSMEEMKQAVYGWPQGFVKLKADPEEFLTEVGSNHLHAVYGDWVNDLIKISNNLAIKYKVFD
;
A
#
# COMPACT_ATOMS: atom_id res chain seq x y z
N PRO A 1 -24.34 -6.10 2.87
CA PRO A 1 -24.50 -7.16 1.85
C PRO A 1 -25.12 -8.39 2.50
N VAL A 2 -26.14 -8.96 1.85
CA VAL A 2 -26.77 -10.22 2.29
C VAL A 2 -26.32 -11.31 1.33
N LEU A 3 -25.72 -12.37 1.86
CA LEU A 3 -25.35 -13.56 1.09
C LEU A 3 -26.36 -14.66 1.39
N LEU A 4 -26.95 -15.23 0.34
CA LEU A 4 -27.80 -16.41 0.43
C LEU A 4 -27.06 -17.59 -0.19
N PHE A 5 -26.97 -18.67 0.59
CA PHE A 5 -26.32 -19.90 0.17
C PHE A 5 -27.35 -21.03 0.05
N SER A 6 -27.24 -21.85 -1.00
CA SER A 6 -27.98 -23.10 -1.13
C SER A 6 -27.05 -24.28 -1.38
N PRO A 7 -27.14 -25.37 -0.59
CA PRO A 7 -26.54 -26.64 -1.00
C PRO A 7 -27.22 -27.17 -2.27
N LEU A 8 -26.46 -27.86 -3.13
CA LEU A 8 -27.00 -28.62 -4.25
C LEU A 8 -27.41 -30.03 -3.81
N ASP A 9 -28.54 -30.11 -3.11
CA ASP A 9 -29.15 -31.37 -2.66
C ASP A 9 -30.58 -31.48 -3.21
N PRO A 10 -30.86 -32.44 -4.12
CA PRO A 10 -32.20 -32.61 -4.68
C PRO A 10 -33.24 -33.10 -3.65
N GLY A 11 -32.81 -33.65 -2.51
CA GLY A 11 -33.70 -34.06 -1.42
C GLY A 11 -34.29 -32.89 -0.63
N HIS A 12 -33.75 -31.68 -0.80
CA HIS A 12 -34.17 -30.48 -0.08
C HIS A 12 -34.45 -29.32 -1.05
N ALA A 13 -35.48 -28.53 -0.76
CA ALA A 13 -35.88 -27.38 -1.59
C ALA A 13 -34.97 -26.13 -1.38
N GLY A 14 -33.66 -26.32 -1.20
CA GLY A 14 -32.71 -25.24 -0.88
C GLY A 14 -32.64 -24.15 -1.94
N LEU A 15 -32.53 -24.54 -3.22
CA LEU A 15 -32.46 -23.60 -4.34
C LEU A 15 -33.74 -22.77 -4.45
N ILE A 16 -34.89 -23.40 -4.23
CA ILE A 16 -36.19 -22.72 -4.21
C ILE A 16 -36.22 -21.67 -3.11
N GLY A 17 -35.80 -22.03 -1.89
CA GLY A 17 -35.73 -21.11 -0.75
C GLY A 17 -34.80 -19.91 -1.01
N MET A 18 -33.59 -20.18 -1.52
CA MET A 18 -32.62 -19.13 -1.85
C MET A 18 -33.16 -18.17 -2.93
N ILE A 19 -33.73 -18.70 -4.02
CA ILE A 19 -34.26 -17.88 -5.12
C ILE A 19 -35.45 -17.06 -4.64
N ALA A 20 -36.39 -17.66 -3.90
CA ALA A 20 -37.55 -16.96 -3.35
C ALA A 20 -37.13 -15.83 -2.40
N GLY A 21 -36.21 -16.12 -1.46
CA GLY A 21 -35.69 -15.13 -0.52
C GLY A 21 -34.94 -14.00 -1.22
N SER A 22 -34.08 -14.32 -2.18
CA SER A 22 -33.37 -13.30 -2.95
C SER A 22 -34.31 -12.47 -3.85
N ALA A 23 -35.34 -13.08 -4.45
CA ALA A 23 -36.34 -12.36 -5.22
C ALA A 23 -37.10 -11.35 -4.35
N ALA A 24 -37.46 -11.73 -3.12
CA ALA A 24 -38.06 -10.81 -2.16
C ALA A 24 -37.12 -9.64 -1.81
N LEU A 25 -35.84 -9.92 -1.54
CA LEU A 25 -34.84 -8.87 -1.30
C LEU A 25 -34.68 -7.92 -2.50
N ASN A 26 -34.70 -8.46 -3.73
CA ASN A 26 -34.65 -7.64 -4.94
C ASN A 26 -35.87 -6.72 -5.07
N GLN A 27 -37.08 -7.21 -4.76
CA GLN A 27 -38.30 -6.38 -4.75
C GLN A 27 -38.23 -5.25 -3.72
N LEU A 28 -37.51 -5.45 -2.61
CA LEU A 28 -37.24 -4.43 -1.59
C LEU A 28 -36.07 -3.49 -1.95
N GLY A 29 -35.41 -3.69 -3.09
CA GLY A 29 -34.21 -2.95 -3.48
C GLY A 29 -32.96 -3.28 -2.63
N ILE A 30 -32.98 -4.40 -1.89
CA ILE A 30 -31.86 -4.82 -1.03
C ILE A 30 -30.85 -5.63 -1.85
N LYS A 31 -29.66 -5.07 -2.04
CA LYS A 31 -28.54 -5.77 -2.69
C LYS A 31 -28.19 -7.06 -1.95
N ASN A 32 -28.19 -8.16 -2.69
CA ASN A 32 -27.89 -9.50 -2.18
C ASN A 32 -27.13 -10.34 -3.21
N VAL A 33 -26.51 -11.41 -2.74
CA VAL A 33 -25.66 -12.30 -3.53
C VAL A 33 -26.13 -13.73 -3.34
N ARG A 34 -26.30 -14.46 -4.45
CA ARG A 34 -26.69 -15.86 -4.46
C ARG A 34 -25.46 -16.72 -4.73
N ILE A 35 -25.22 -17.71 -3.88
CA ILE A 35 -24.20 -18.72 -4.10
C ILE A 35 -24.83 -20.09 -3.89
N TRP A 36 -24.50 -21.04 -4.76
CA TRP A 36 -24.94 -22.42 -4.63
C TRP A 36 -23.76 -23.33 -4.95
N GLY A 37 -23.77 -24.52 -4.35
CA GLY A 37 -22.73 -25.51 -4.57
C GLY A 37 -22.72 -26.60 -3.52
N ARG A 38 -21.70 -27.45 -3.53
CA ARG A 38 -21.58 -28.54 -2.55
C ARG A 38 -20.77 -28.08 -1.34
N ILE A 39 -21.22 -28.45 -0.14
CA ILE A 39 -20.42 -28.22 1.08
C ILE A 39 -19.17 -29.10 0.98
N GLY A 40 -18.00 -28.51 1.25
CA GLY A 40 -16.69 -29.17 1.10
C GLY A 40 -16.03 -28.97 -0.27
N GLU A 41 -16.66 -28.23 -1.19
CA GLU A 41 -16.07 -27.87 -2.48
C GLU A 41 -15.33 -26.53 -2.39
N ASP A 42 -14.04 -26.55 -2.77
CA ASP A 42 -13.17 -25.37 -2.70
C ASP A 42 -13.66 -24.21 -3.57
N GLU A 43 -14.25 -24.49 -4.73
CA GLU A 43 -14.81 -23.45 -5.61
C GLU A 43 -15.96 -22.71 -4.93
N THR A 44 -16.85 -23.46 -4.27
CA THR A 44 -18.00 -22.92 -3.54
C THR A 44 -17.54 -22.10 -2.33
N LEU A 45 -16.59 -22.62 -1.56
CA LEU A 45 -15.98 -21.90 -0.45
C LEU A 45 -15.30 -20.61 -0.94
N SER A 46 -14.55 -20.67 -2.05
CA SER A 46 -13.87 -19.52 -2.62
C SER A 46 -14.84 -18.38 -2.97
N LYS A 47 -15.98 -18.69 -3.62
CA LYS A 47 -17.02 -17.69 -3.92
C LYS A 47 -17.57 -17.02 -2.67
N ILE A 48 -17.83 -17.80 -1.61
CA ILE A 48 -18.31 -17.28 -0.32
C ILE A 48 -17.26 -16.37 0.32
N MET A 49 -16.00 -16.82 0.33
CA MET A 49 -14.90 -16.09 0.94
C MET A 49 -14.60 -14.77 0.22
N ILE A 50 -14.67 -14.73 -1.12
CA ILE A 50 -14.56 -13.51 -1.92
C ILE A 50 -15.63 -12.50 -1.51
N ASP A 51 -16.90 -12.94 -1.39
CA ASP A 51 -17.99 -12.05 -1.00
C ASP A 51 -17.85 -11.54 0.44
N ALA A 52 -17.45 -12.42 1.37
CA ALA A 52 -17.22 -12.09 2.76
C ALA A 52 -16.07 -11.07 2.93
N ARG A 53 -14.93 -11.28 2.25
CA ARG A 53 -13.78 -10.38 2.26
C ARG A 53 -14.10 -9.04 1.62
N ALA A 54 -14.73 -9.03 0.44
CA ALA A 54 -15.14 -7.78 -0.21
C ALA A 54 -16.11 -6.97 0.67
N THR A 55 -17.05 -7.65 1.34
CA THR A 55 -17.97 -7.03 2.31
C THR A 55 -17.22 -6.47 3.51
N HIS A 56 -16.25 -7.23 4.04
CA HIS A 56 -15.41 -6.81 5.16
C HIS A 56 -14.66 -5.51 4.81
N VAL A 57 -13.95 -5.49 3.67
CA VAL A 57 -13.17 -4.34 3.20
C VAL A 57 -14.06 -3.10 3.11
N ILE A 58 -15.20 -3.18 2.43
CA ILE A 58 -16.07 -2.02 2.22
C ILE A 58 -16.66 -1.50 3.53
N LYS A 59 -17.07 -2.40 4.43
CA LYS A 59 -17.58 -2.02 5.75
C LYS A 59 -16.48 -1.39 6.62
N LYS A 60 -15.25 -1.88 6.51
CA LYS A 60 -14.11 -1.36 7.28
C LYS A 60 -13.53 -0.08 6.71
N LEU A 61 -13.67 0.16 5.41
CA LEU A 61 -13.24 1.39 4.76
C LEU A 61 -14.11 2.58 5.17
N ARG A 62 -15.43 2.36 5.28
CA ARG A 62 -16.38 3.38 5.74
C ARG A 62 -16.10 3.80 7.18
N GLY A 63 -15.92 5.10 7.37
CA GLY A 63 -15.62 5.73 8.66
C GLY A 63 -14.12 5.86 8.96
N LYS A 64 -13.25 5.44 8.04
CA LYS A 64 -11.80 5.63 8.20
C LYS A 64 -11.35 7.05 7.86
N VAL A 65 -10.25 7.45 8.48
CA VAL A 65 -9.65 8.78 8.28
C VAL A 65 -8.29 8.65 7.59
N LEU A 66 -8.15 9.24 6.41
CA LEU A 66 -6.88 9.48 5.74
C LEU A 66 -6.23 10.74 6.30
N GLY A 67 -5.05 10.60 6.90
CA GLY A 67 -4.20 11.75 7.24
C GLY A 67 -3.38 12.22 6.03
N LEU A 68 -3.74 13.38 5.47
CA LEU A 68 -3.04 13.97 4.34
C LEU A 68 -2.05 15.04 4.83
N PHE A 69 -0.77 14.68 4.85
CA PHE A 69 0.29 15.56 5.31
C PHE A 69 0.80 16.44 4.15
N GLY A 70 0.43 17.72 4.20
CA GLY A 70 0.70 18.70 3.16
C GLY A 70 -0.42 18.78 2.12
N GLY A 71 -0.03 18.90 0.85
CA GLY A 71 -0.98 19.09 -0.25
C GLY A 71 -0.35 18.72 -1.59
N TYR A 72 -0.75 19.42 -2.65
CA TYR A 72 -0.37 19.12 -4.02
C TYR A 72 1.17 19.03 -4.23
N PRO A 73 1.71 17.85 -4.60
CA PRO A 73 3.13 17.68 -4.89
C PRO A 73 3.42 17.81 -6.39
N MET A 74 4.47 18.57 -6.72
CA MET A 74 5.29 18.41 -7.94
C MET A 74 4.56 18.31 -9.30
N GLY A 75 3.32 18.79 -9.43
CA GLY A 75 2.59 18.64 -10.69
C GLY A 75 1.80 17.33 -10.84
N ILE A 76 1.77 16.47 -9.82
CA ILE A 76 1.15 15.14 -9.88
C ILE A 76 -0.37 15.27 -9.69
N TYR A 77 -1.06 15.62 -10.78
CA TYR A 77 -2.52 15.84 -10.75
C TYR A 77 -3.30 14.61 -10.29
N THR A 78 -2.77 13.41 -10.55
CA THR A 78 -3.35 12.13 -10.11
C THR A 78 -3.35 11.95 -8.59
N ALA A 79 -2.57 12.74 -7.83
CA ALA A 79 -2.55 12.72 -6.37
C ALA A 79 -3.69 13.55 -5.72
N THR A 80 -4.38 14.41 -6.49
CA THR A 80 -5.42 15.31 -5.97
C THR A 80 -6.83 14.77 -6.21
N VAL A 81 -7.74 14.91 -5.25
CA VAL A 81 -9.11 14.39 -5.35
C VAL A 81 -10.15 15.43 -4.95
N ASP A 82 -11.40 15.17 -5.33
CA ASP A 82 -12.55 15.77 -4.66
C ASP A 82 -12.84 14.96 -3.37
N PRO A 83 -12.68 15.55 -2.17
CA PRO A 83 -12.92 14.84 -0.92
C PRO A 83 -14.37 14.35 -0.77
N LEU A 84 -15.35 15.07 -1.33
CA LEU A 84 -16.76 14.66 -1.28
C LEU A 84 -17.02 13.43 -2.16
N GLN A 85 -16.34 13.35 -3.31
CA GLN A 85 -16.36 12.16 -4.14
C GLN A 85 -15.77 10.96 -3.39
N VAL A 86 -14.62 11.13 -2.75
CA VAL A 86 -13.99 10.07 -1.94
C VAL A 86 -14.92 9.61 -0.81
N TYR A 87 -15.49 10.55 -0.06
CA TYR A 87 -16.40 10.23 1.03
C TYR A 87 -17.67 9.49 0.52
N SER A 88 -18.27 9.96 -0.58
CA SER A 88 -19.48 9.35 -1.11
C SER A 88 -19.30 7.90 -1.59
N ILE A 89 -18.13 7.59 -2.19
CA ILE A 89 -17.84 6.26 -2.76
C ILE A 89 -17.27 5.34 -1.68
N PHE A 90 -16.23 5.78 -0.97
CA PHE A 90 -15.44 4.93 -0.08
C PHE A 90 -15.84 5.08 1.39
N GLY A 91 -16.54 6.16 1.75
CA GLY A 91 -16.85 6.49 3.14
C GLY A 91 -15.61 6.92 3.93
N VAL A 92 -14.56 7.39 3.25
CA VAL A 92 -13.29 7.83 3.85
C VAL A 92 -13.34 9.35 4.03
N ASP A 93 -12.97 9.81 5.21
CA ASP A 93 -12.71 11.23 5.48
C ASP A 93 -11.24 11.58 5.21
N ILE A 94 -10.97 12.80 4.75
CA ILE A 94 -9.62 13.27 4.45
C ILE A 94 -9.28 14.42 5.39
N LYS A 95 -8.38 14.14 6.33
CA LYS A 95 -7.91 15.12 7.30
C LYS A 95 -6.60 15.73 6.83
N HIS A 96 -6.64 17.01 6.49
CA HIS A 96 -5.46 17.79 6.12
C HIS A 96 -4.65 18.15 7.35
N ILE A 97 -3.35 17.86 7.31
CA ILE A 97 -2.39 18.17 8.37
C ILE A 97 -1.18 18.85 7.71
N ASP A 98 -0.73 19.98 8.24
CA ASP A 98 0.47 20.64 7.69
C ASP A 98 1.73 19.83 8.03
N GLN A 99 2.63 19.66 7.06
CA GLN A 99 3.90 18.95 7.28
C GLN A 99 4.80 19.63 8.32
N LEU A 100 4.58 20.92 8.61
CA LEU A 100 5.23 21.64 9.70
C LEU A 100 4.95 21.02 11.08
N GLU A 101 3.82 20.34 11.27
CA GLU A 101 3.53 19.62 12.52
C GLU A 101 4.54 18.49 12.75
N ILE A 102 4.94 17.78 11.69
CA ILE A 102 5.99 16.75 11.76
C ILE A 102 7.29 17.40 12.24
N VAL A 103 7.67 18.54 11.65
CA VAL A 103 8.91 19.25 11.99
C VAL A 103 8.91 19.69 13.46
N LYS A 104 7.88 20.42 13.89
CA LYS A 104 7.79 20.96 15.26
C LYS A 104 7.75 19.88 16.32
N ARG A 105 7.06 18.78 16.06
CA ARG A 105 6.96 17.67 17.01
C ARG A 105 8.24 16.84 17.03
N ALA A 106 8.86 16.59 15.87
CA ALA A 106 10.14 15.87 15.79
C ALA A 106 11.25 16.53 16.61
N GLU A 107 11.28 17.87 16.68
CA GLU A 107 12.24 18.62 17.50
C GLU A 107 12.01 18.49 19.01
N ARG A 108 10.81 18.06 19.44
CA ARG A 108 10.43 17.89 20.85
C ARG A 108 10.52 16.45 21.33
N ILE A 109 10.70 15.48 20.43
CA ILE A 109 10.84 14.07 20.79
C ILE A 109 12.05 13.89 21.72
N HIS A 110 11.86 13.11 22.78
CA HIS A 110 12.91 12.85 23.76
C HIS A 110 14.12 12.14 23.13
N LYS A 111 15.33 12.62 23.43
CA LYS A 111 16.56 12.10 22.83
C LYS A 111 16.79 10.61 23.15
N ASP A 112 16.32 10.14 24.30
CA ASP A 112 16.46 8.74 24.69
C ASP A 112 15.63 7.80 23.80
N GLU A 113 14.42 8.22 23.39
CA GLU A 113 13.58 7.45 22.46
C GLU A 113 14.22 7.39 21.07
N ILE A 114 14.79 8.51 20.61
CA ILE A 114 15.58 8.55 19.37
C ILE A 114 16.81 7.64 19.48
N GLY A 115 17.52 7.68 20.61
CA GLY A 115 18.70 6.85 20.87
C GLY A 115 18.39 5.36 20.87
N LYS A 116 17.30 4.94 21.53
CA LYS A 116 16.82 3.56 21.54
C LYS A 116 16.54 3.04 20.12
N ALA A 117 15.81 3.84 19.34
CA ALA A 117 15.49 3.53 17.96
C ALA A 117 16.74 3.44 17.07
N TYR A 118 17.67 4.39 17.25
CA TYR A 118 18.93 4.44 16.52
C TYR A 118 19.78 3.19 16.77
N GLU A 119 19.97 2.81 18.04
CA GLU A 119 20.74 1.61 18.39
C GLU A 119 20.05 0.32 17.94
N TRP A 120 18.72 0.27 17.97
CA TRP A 120 17.97 -0.85 17.40
C TRP A 120 18.22 -0.97 15.89
N LEU A 121 18.10 0.13 15.14
CA LEU A 121 18.37 0.13 13.69
C LEU A 121 19.79 -0.32 13.39
N ARG A 122 20.81 0.18 14.11
CA ARG A 122 22.21 -0.22 13.93
C ARG A 122 22.45 -1.71 14.10
N ARG A 123 21.71 -2.37 15.00
CA ARG A 123 21.81 -3.81 15.24
C ARG A 123 21.05 -4.64 14.21
N MET A 124 19.92 -4.14 13.73
CA MET A 124 18.96 -4.92 12.96
C MET A 124 19.20 -4.83 11.45
N VAL A 125 19.57 -3.65 10.94
CA VAL A 125 19.80 -3.45 9.51
C VAL A 125 21.11 -4.10 9.08
N LYS A 126 21.19 -4.56 7.84
CA LYS A 126 22.40 -5.15 7.25
C LYS A 126 23.61 -4.24 7.37
N LYS A 127 23.45 -2.97 6.98
CA LYS A 127 24.50 -1.95 7.02
C LYS A 127 23.92 -0.55 6.86
N ILE A 128 24.55 0.43 7.51
CA ILE A 128 24.29 1.86 7.30
C ILE A 128 25.51 2.46 6.60
N TYR A 129 25.29 3.07 5.44
CA TYR A 129 26.35 3.68 4.61
C TYR A 129 26.40 5.18 4.86
N PHE A 130 26.99 5.60 5.98
CA PHE A 130 27.22 7.02 6.24
C PHE A 130 28.25 7.60 5.25
N ASP A 131 27.93 8.73 4.64
CA ASP A 131 28.80 9.45 3.70
C ASP A 131 29.35 10.76 4.30
N GLY A 132 28.93 11.11 5.52
CA GLY A 132 29.31 12.35 6.19
C GLY A 132 28.67 13.61 5.59
N GLN A 133 27.78 13.46 4.60
CA GLN A 133 27.18 14.58 3.87
C GLN A 133 25.65 14.46 3.81
N LYS A 134 25.13 13.46 3.08
CA LYS A 134 23.69 13.25 2.93
C LYS A 134 23.14 12.36 4.02
N LEU A 135 23.87 11.33 4.43
CA LEU A 135 23.53 10.45 5.53
C LEU A 135 24.60 10.53 6.60
N THR A 136 24.24 11.19 7.69
CA THR A 136 25.00 11.28 8.94
C THR A 136 24.19 10.65 10.07
N GLU A 137 24.81 10.42 11.23
CA GLU A 137 24.06 9.97 12.41
C GLU A 137 22.94 10.94 12.78
N ASP A 138 23.21 12.25 12.72
CA ASP A 138 22.24 13.28 13.03
C ASP A 138 21.08 13.33 12.02
N ALA A 139 21.38 13.12 10.74
CA ALA A 139 20.34 13.02 9.71
C ALA A 139 19.43 11.80 9.96
N LEU A 140 20.00 10.66 10.32
CA LEU A 140 19.22 9.46 10.65
C LEU A 140 18.41 9.64 11.93
N LYS A 141 19.01 10.19 13.00
CA LYS A 141 18.31 10.52 14.25
C LYS A 141 17.17 11.52 14.02
N LYS A 142 17.36 12.50 13.13
CA LYS A 142 16.30 13.41 12.70
C LYS A 142 15.16 12.66 12.02
N GLN A 143 15.43 11.74 11.09
CA GLN A 143 14.38 10.91 10.46
C GLN A 143 13.63 10.03 11.46
N ILE A 144 14.33 9.47 12.45
CA ILE A 144 13.72 8.73 13.56
C ILE A 144 12.75 9.63 14.34
N GLY A 145 13.17 10.87 14.65
CA GLY A 145 12.30 11.88 15.26
C GLY A 145 11.07 12.19 14.40
N CYS A 146 11.25 12.33 13.07
CA CYS A 146 10.16 12.51 12.11
C CYS A 146 9.14 11.33 12.19
N TYR A 147 9.60 10.08 12.31
CA TYR A 147 8.73 8.91 12.48
C TYR A 147 7.97 8.91 13.82
N LEU A 148 8.66 9.19 14.93
CA LEU A 148 8.03 9.22 16.26
C LEU A 148 6.95 10.32 16.34
N ALA A 149 7.23 11.50 15.79
CA ALA A 149 6.26 12.57 15.69
C ALA A 149 5.02 12.17 14.88
N VAL A 150 5.20 11.47 13.76
CA VAL A 150 4.07 10.97 12.96
C VAL A 150 3.25 9.94 13.73
N LYS A 151 3.87 9.05 14.52
CA LYS A 151 3.12 8.11 15.38
C LYS A 151 2.24 8.85 16.38
N GLU A 152 2.78 9.86 17.06
CA GLU A 152 1.99 10.68 18.00
C GLU A 152 0.80 11.33 17.30
N ILE A 153 1.00 11.90 16.10
CA ILE A 153 -0.09 12.52 15.32
C ILE A 153 -1.12 11.47 14.90
N VAL A 154 -0.71 10.29 14.44
CA VAL A 154 -1.62 9.21 14.04
C VAL A 154 -2.48 8.74 15.21
N GLU A 155 -1.91 8.60 16.40
CA GLU A 155 -2.63 8.23 17.61
C GLU A 155 -3.59 9.32 18.09
N GLU A 156 -3.11 10.57 18.17
CA GLU A 156 -3.91 11.73 18.61
C GLU A 156 -5.09 12.00 17.67
N GLU A 157 -4.84 12.00 16.37
CA GLU A 157 -5.83 12.35 15.35
C GLU A 157 -6.65 11.15 14.86
N GLN A 158 -6.41 9.96 15.44
CA GLN A 158 -7.09 8.70 15.12
C GLN A 158 -7.04 8.35 13.63
N LEU A 159 -5.87 8.52 13.01
CA LEU A 159 -5.67 8.27 11.58
C LEU A 159 -5.57 6.77 11.31
N ASP A 160 -6.21 6.31 10.24
CA ASP A 160 -6.19 4.91 9.84
C ASP A 160 -5.07 4.57 8.86
N PHE A 161 -4.81 5.49 7.95
CA PHE A 161 -3.79 5.44 6.92
C PHE A 161 -3.42 6.88 6.54
N ILE A 162 -2.25 7.07 5.92
CA ILE A 162 -1.66 8.40 5.73
C ILE A 162 -1.02 8.57 4.35
N ALA A 163 -0.85 9.82 3.92
CA ALA A 163 -0.12 10.17 2.70
C ALA A 163 0.74 11.42 2.94
N PHE A 164 2.02 11.36 2.57
CA PHE A 164 2.96 12.47 2.75
C PHE A 164 3.24 13.18 1.44
N LYS A 165 3.09 14.50 1.37
CA LYS A 165 3.59 15.29 0.24
C LYS A 165 5.10 15.13 0.07
N CYS A 166 5.87 15.26 1.16
CA CYS A 166 7.34 15.23 1.27
C CYS A 166 8.08 16.30 0.43
N HIS A 167 7.86 16.31 -0.87
CA HIS A 167 8.47 17.22 -1.82
C HIS A 167 7.63 18.47 -2.07
N PRO A 168 8.23 19.67 -2.17
CA PRO A 168 9.67 19.95 -2.08
C PRO A 168 10.17 20.24 -0.65
N GLU A 169 9.28 20.48 0.32
CA GLU A 169 9.63 21.13 1.58
C GLU A 169 10.50 20.25 2.49
N LEU A 170 10.05 19.03 2.79
CA LEU A 170 10.75 18.16 3.74
C LEU A 170 12.01 17.57 3.10
N SER A 171 11.89 16.98 1.91
CA SER A 171 13.01 16.42 1.16
C SER A 171 14.07 17.46 0.72
N GLY A 172 13.64 18.72 0.58
CA GLY A 172 14.48 19.82 0.13
C GLY A 172 15.10 20.63 1.26
N GLY A 173 14.45 20.66 2.43
CA GLY A 173 14.77 21.60 3.51
C GLY A 173 14.93 21.02 4.92
N TYR A 174 14.41 19.81 5.23
CA TYR A 174 14.42 19.30 6.61
C TYR A 174 14.92 17.85 6.77
N CYS A 175 14.11 16.85 6.42
CA CYS A 175 14.41 15.42 6.51
C CYS A 175 13.55 14.71 5.45
N THR A 176 14.08 13.70 4.76
CA THR A 176 13.24 12.84 3.90
C THR A 176 12.37 11.94 4.78
N GLN A 177 11.09 11.75 4.41
CA GLN A 177 10.16 10.88 5.14
C GLN A 177 10.31 9.39 4.80
N CYS A 178 11.39 8.99 4.14
CA CYS A 178 11.56 7.64 3.64
C CYS A 178 11.56 6.59 4.77
N LEU A 179 12.25 6.87 5.87
CA LEU A 179 12.23 6.01 7.06
C LEU A 179 10.81 5.94 7.65
N THR A 180 10.16 7.08 7.81
CA THR A 180 8.77 7.15 8.31
C THR A 180 7.83 6.32 7.46
N GLN A 181 7.86 6.48 6.13
CA GLN A 181 6.97 5.76 5.22
C GLN A 181 7.17 4.25 5.25
N ALA A 182 8.41 3.79 5.38
CA ALA A 182 8.71 2.36 5.47
C ALA A 182 8.17 1.77 6.76
N PHE A 183 8.56 2.36 7.91
CA PHE A 183 8.24 1.80 9.21
C PHE A 183 6.77 1.99 9.60
N MET A 184 6.08 3.05 9.17
CA MET A 184 4.63 3.18 9.39
C MET A 184 3.87 2.03 8.72
N ASN A 185 4.31 1.63 7.53
CA ASN A 185 3.73 0.54 6.75
C ASN A 185 4.20 -0.87 7.21
N ASP A 186 5.30 -0.97 7.97
CA ASP A 186 5.74 -2.25 8.53
C ASP A 186 4.86 -2.72 9.70
N PRO A 187 4.80 -4.04 9.99
CA PRO A 187 4.10 -4.55 11.16
C PRO A 187 4.92 -4.47 12.45
N TYR A 188 6.10 -3.83 12.42
CA TYR A 188 7.02 -3.74 13.54
C TYR A 188 7.80 -2.41 13.54
N ASP A 189 8.32 -2.06 14.70
CA ASP A 189 9.38 -1.07 14.88
C ASP A 189 10.26 -1.46 16.09
N TRP A 190 11.08 -0.54 16.59
CA TRP A 190 11.92 -0.74 17.78
C TRP A 190 11.15 -0.92 19.10
N ASN A 191 9.83 -0.74 19.11
CA ASN A 191 8.94 -1.06 20.23
C ASN A 191 8.24 -2.42 20.06
N GLY A 192 8.56 -3.17 19.01
CA GLY A 192 8.01 -4.50 18.73
C GLY A 192 6.93 -4.47 17.67
N ASN A 193 5.98 -5.41 17.76
CA ASN A 193 4.88 -5.50 16.81
C ASN A 193 3.92 -4.32 16.97
N LYS A 194 3.42 -3.81 15.85
CA LYS A 194 2.48 -2.69 15.81
C LYS A 194 1.44 -2.86 14.70
N LYS A 195 0.40 -2.03 14.74
CA LYS A 195 -0.55 -1.90 13.63
C LYS A 195 0.19 -1.35 12.40
N ILE A 196 -0.11 -1.94 11.24
CA ILE A 196 0.29 -1.41 9.94
C ILE A 196 -0.55 -0.16 9.65
N ILE A 197 0.10 0.94 9.32
CA ILE A 197 -0.54 2.16 8.85
C ILE A 197 -0.11 2.33 7.40
N PRO A 198 -0.97 1.96 6.42
CA PRO A 198 -0.65 2.16 5.01
C PRO A 198 -0.26 3.61 4.76
N THR A 199 0.89 3.80 4.12
CA THR A 199 1.51 5.11 3.99
C THR A 199 1.91 5.36 2.54
N ALA A 200 1.18 6.25 1.88
CA ALA A 200 1.47 6.68 0.52
C ALA A 200 2.52 7.80 0.48
N CYS A 201 3.32 7.80 -0.58
CA CYS A 201 4.21 8.90 -0.90
C CYS A 201 3.48 9.97 -1.73
N GLU A 202 4.09 11.14 -1.81
CA GLU A 202 3.69 12.25 -2.68
C GLU A 202 2.20 12.61 -2.61
N ALA A 203 1.66 12.66 -1.39
CA ALA A 203 0.27 13.01 -1.09
C ALA A 203 -0.75 12.26 -1.98
N ASP A 204 -0.39 11.05 -2.44
CA ASP A 204 -1.17 10.32 -3.42
C ASP A 204 -2.40 9.68 -2.77
N ILE A 205 -3.52 10.40 -2.81
CA ILE A 205 -4.76 9.99 -2.14
C ILE A 205 -5.35 8.74 -2.78
N ASP A 206 -5.41 8.67 -4.11
CA ASP A 206 -5.92 7.49 -4.81
C ASP A 206 -5.03 6.26 -4.52
N GLY A 207 -3.72 6.46 -4.43
CA GLY A 207 -2.78 5.44 -4.01
C GLY A 207 -2.98 5.01 -2.56
N ALA A 208 -3.15 5.96 -1.64
CA ALA A 208 -3.39 5.68 -0.22
C ALA A 208 -4.67 4.84 0.00
N ILE A 209 -5.76 5.20 -0.70
CA ILE A 209 -7.02 4.43 -0.65
C ILE A 209 -6.83 3.03 -1.25
N THR A 210 -6.08 2.92 -2.35
CA THR A 210 -5.73 1.62 -2.93
C THR A 210 -4.95 0.76 -1.93
N MET A 211 -3.97 1.34 -1.24
CA MET A 211 -3.20 0.65 -0.22
C MET A 211 -4.08 0.21 0.95
N GLU A 212 -4.99 1.06 1.43
CA GLU A 212 -5.91 0.67 2.52
C GLU A 212 -6.85 -0.47 2.10
N ILE A 213 -7.37 -0.45 0.88
CA ILE A 213 -8.19 -1.55 0.33
C ILE A 213 -7.41 -2.86 0.33
N LEU A 214 -6.17 -2.84 -0.17
CA LEU A 214 -5.30 -4.01 -0.21
C LEU A 214 -4.91 -4.50 1.19
N HIS A 215 -4.65 -3.57 2.11
CA HIS A 215 -4.34 -3.89 3.50
C HIS A 215 -5.54 -4.56 4.19
N LEU A 216 -6.74 -3.98 4.09
CA LEU A 216 -7.95 -4.56 4.66
C LEU A 216 -8.31 -5.94 4.06
N LEU A 217 -7.96 -6.15 2.80
CA LEU A 217 -8.20 -7.42 2.11
C LEU A 217 -7.28 -8.54 2.59
N THR A 218 -6.02 -8.20 2.88
CA THR A 218 -4.95 -9.20 3.06
C THR A 218 -4.33 -9.23 4.45
N ASN A 219 -4.54 -8.18 5.24
CA ASN A 219 -3.84 -7.87 6.49
C ASN A 219 -2.31 -7.79 6.33
N GLN A 220 -1.80 -7.55 5.12
CA GLN A 220 -0.37 -7.41 4.81
C GLN A 220 0.03 -5.94 4.72
N PRO A 221 1.33 -5.60 4.91
CA PRO A 221 1.89 -4.37 4.40
C PRO A 221 1.67 -4.27 2.89
N VAL A 222 1.51 -3.05 2.38
CA VAL A 222 1.22 -2.83 0.96
C VAL A 222 2.36 -2.08 0.31
N SER A 223 2.83 -2.54 -0.84
CA SER A 223 3.91 -1.83 -1.51
C SER A 223 3.44 -0.49 -2.06
N PHE A 224 4.32 0.51 -2.02
CA PHE A 224 4.21 1.74 -2.81
C PHE A 224 5.41 1.84 -3.74
N PHE A 225 5.20 1.92 -5.05
CA PHE A 225 6.27 2.01 -6.02
C PHE A 225 5.94 2.93 -7.19
N ASP A 226 6.95 3.64 -7.70
CA ASP A 226 6.94 4.16 -9.06
C ASP A 226 7.23 3.05 -10.08
N LEU A 227 6.49 3.05 -11.18
CA LEU A 227 6.90 2.39 -12.40
C LEU A 227 8.07 3.16 -13.00
N ARG A 228 9.29 2.64 -12.82
CA ARG A 228 10.52 3.35 -13.16
C ARG A 228 11.02 3.06 -14.56
N HIS A 229 11.03 1.80 -14.94
CA HIS A 229 11.67 1.35 -16.17
C HIS A 229 11.03 0.07 -16.69
N PHE A 230 11.07 -0.10 -18.01
CA PHE A 230 10.64 -1.32 -18.69
C PHE A 230 11.77 -1.83 -19.58
N SER A 231 12.26 -3.04 -19.28
CA SER A 231 13.21 -3.77 -20.14
C SER A 231 12.43 -4.56 -21.18
N ARG A 232 12.50 -4.13 -22.45
CA ARG A 232 11.91 -4.85 -23.59
C ARG A 232 12.49 -6.26 -23.77
N PRO A 233 13.83 -6.48 -23.72
CA PRO A 233 14.42 -7.81 -23.87
C PRO A 233 13.93 -8.80 -22.82
N ASP A 234 13.80 -8.36 -21.56
CA ASP A 234 13.40 -9.22 -20.44
C ASP A 234 11.89 -9.24 -20.19
N LYS A 235 11.13 -8.36 -20.87
CA LYS A 235 9.74 -8.02 -20.57
C LYS A 235 9.50 -7.75 -19.09
N LEU A 236 10.39 -6.96 -18.48
CA LEU A 236 10.44 -6.75 -17.03
C LEU A 236 10.18 -5.30 -16.67
N LEU A 237 9.28 -5.08 -15.71
CA LEU A 237 9.08 -3.79 -15.09
C LEU A 237 9.97 -3.65 -13.84
N THR A 238 10.65 -2.52 -13.73
CA THR A 238 11.36 -2.12 -12.52
C THR A 238 10.49 -1.13 -11.76
N PHE A 239 10.09 -1.53 -10.57
CA PHE A 239 9.37 -0.73 -9.59
C PHE A 239 10.34 -0.19 -8.55
N MET A 240 10.35 1.13 -8.33
CA MET A 240 11.31 1.76 -7.43
C MET A 240 10.77 3.11 -6.95
N ASN A 241 10.31 3.17 -5.70
CA ASN A 241 9.91 4.42 -5.05
C ASN A 241 11.14 5.29 -4.78
N CYS A 242 10.94 6.57 -4.44
CA CYS A 242 11.96 7.59 -4.15
C CYS A 242 12.75 7.37 -2.84
N GLY A 243 13.00 6.11 -2.48
CA GLY A 243 13.90 5.66 -1.41
C GLY A 243 13.21 5.01 -0.23
N SER A 244 11.92 4.69 -0.32
CA SER A 244 11.21 4.00 0.75
C SER A 244 10.28 2.89 0.27
N GLN A 245 10.25 1.82 1.05
CA GLN A 245 9.33 0.71 0.92
C GLN A 245 9.25 0.04 2.30
N SER A 246 8.09 -0.54 2.63
CA SER A 246 7.94 -1.41 3.79
C SER A 246 9.05 -2.47 3.79
N THR A 247 9.85 -2.52 4.85
CA THR A 247 10.98 -3.45 4.96
C THR A 247 10.51 -4.90 4.99
N TRP A 248 9.25 -5.15 5.38
CA TRP A 248 8.60 -6.45 5.30
C TRP A 248 8.71 -7.12 3.91
N PHE A 249 8.75 -6.34 2.82
CA PHE A 249 8.93 -6.89 1.47
C PHE A 249 10.31 -7.51 1.22
N ALA A 250 11.31 -7.26 2.09
CA ALA A 250 12.64 -7.85 1.91
C ALA A 250 12.65 -9.37 2.08
N LYS A 251 11.84 -9.90 3.01
CA LYS A 251 11.74 -11.36 3.25
C LYS A 251 10.32 -11.89 3.34
N LYS A 252 9.29 -11.04 3.35
CA LYS A 252 7.88 -11.42 3.57
C LYS A 252 7.66 -12.06 4.95
N SER A 253 8.31 -11.51 5.98
CA SER A 253 8.30 -12.06 7.34
C SER A 253 7.77 -11.08 8.37
N ASN A 254 7.00 -11.54 9.34
CA ASN A 254 6.61 -10.70 10.49
C ASN A 254 7.74 -10.59 11.53
N ASN A 255 8.85 -11.32 11.36
CA ASN A 255 10.04 -11.18 12.18
C ASN A 255 10.93 -10.05 11.62
N PRO A 256 11.17 -8.96 12.37
CA PRO A 256 11.98 -7.85 11.88
C PRO A 256 13.41 -8.27 11.55
N SER A 257 14.01 -9.21 12.30
CA SER A 257 15.39 -9.66 12.09
C SER A 257 15.61 -10.32 10.74
N GLU A 258 14.59 -11.01 10.20
CA GLU A 258 14.66 -11.69 8.90
C GLU A 258 14.58 -10.74 7.71
N ASN A 259 13.91 -9.60 7.90
CA ASN A 259 13.79 -8.59 6.85
C ASN A 259 14.96 -7.61 6.92
N LEU A 260 15.21 -7.03 8.10
CA LEU A 260 16.16 -5.94 8.26
C LEU A 260 17.61 -6.39 8.02
N ASN A 261 17.93 -7.67 8.25
CA ASN A 261 19.24 -8.22 7.88
C ASN A 261 19.51 -8.22 6.35
N LEU A 262 18.49 -7.96 5.53
CA LEU A 262 18.59 -7.76 4.08
C LEU A 262 18.53 -6.29 3.66
N VAL A 263 18.12 -5.39 4.57
CA VAL A 263 17.94 -3.97 4.31
C VAL A 263 19.20 -3.19 4.68
N SER A 264 19.70 -2.37 3.77
CA SER A 264 20.76 -1.40 4.05
C SER A 264 20.22 0.02 4.00
N LEU A 265 20.78 0.92 4.81
CA LEU A 265 20.45 2.34 4.75
C LEU A 265 21.50 3.07 3.91
N TYR A 266 21.07 3.70 2.83
CA TYR A 266 21.93 4.43 1.89
C TYR A 266 21.67 5.94 1.92
N PRO A 267 22.66 6.77 1.55
CA PRO A 267 22.44 8.20 1.47
C PRO A 267 21.43 8.58 0.39
N GLN A 268 20.47 9.44 0.75
CA GLN A 268 19.52 10.01 -0.18
C GLN A 268 20.17 11.01 -1.14
N ILE A 269 19.61 11.08 -2.36
CA ILE A 269 20.09 12.01 -3.40
C ILE A 269 19.51 13.43 -3.23
N PHE A 270 18.43 13.57 -2.46
CA PHE A 270 17.75 14.85 -2.25
C PHE A 270 18.57 15.83 -1.42
N LYS A 271 18.20 17.13 -1.47
CA LYS A 271 18.97 18.19 -0.80
C LYS A 271 19.06 17.98 0.71
N ALA A 272 17.96 17.64 1.38
CA ALA A 272 17.93 17.42 2.84
C ALA A 272 18.66 16.15 3.30
N GLY A 273 18.97 15.22 2.40
CA GLY A 273 19.61 13.95 2.75
C GLY A 273 18.71 13.02 3.57
N GLY A 274 19.33 12.27 4.48
CA GLY A 274 18.73 11.15 5.21
C GLY A 274 19.00 9.81 4.53
N ALA A 275 18.49 8.76 5.15
CA ALA A 275 18.56 7.39 4.67
C ALA A 275 17.41 7.07 3.70
N SER A 276 17.77 6.38 2.62
CA SER A 276 16.88 5.53 1.83
C SER A 276 17.04 4.07 2.24
N LEU A 277 16.01 3.26 2.02
CA LEU A 277 16.01 1.84 2.33
C LEU A 277 16.36 1.02 1.10
N GLN A 278 17.50 0.35 1.13
CA GLN A 278 18.03 -0.43 0.01
C GLN A 278 17.81 -1.92 0.24
N PHE A 279 17.00 -2.53 -0.63
CA PHE A 279 16.79 -3.98 -0.74
C PHE A 279 16.07 -4.27 -2.05
N GLN A 280 15.89 -5.56 -2.39
CA GLN A 280 14.97 -5.97 -3.43
C GLN A 280 13.82 -6.78 -2.84
N CYS A 281 12.61 -6.66 -3.40
CA CYS A 281 11.45 -7.41 -2.94
C CYS A 281 11.67 -8.91 -3.05
N HIS A 282 11.20 -9.65 -2.05
CA HIS A 282 11.27 -11.11 -2.04
C HIS A 282 10.47 -11.68 -3.22
N PRO A 283 11.00 -12.68 -3.95
CA PRO A 283 10.28 -13.29 -5.05
C PRO A 283 8.93 -13.89 -4.64
N GLY A 284 7.95 -13.82 -5.54
CA GLY A 284 6.65 -14.44 -5.35
C GLY A 284 5.52 -13.74 -6.10
N GLU A 285 4.42 -14.47 -6.26
CA GLU A 285 3.22 -13.97 -6.93
C GLU A 285 2.60 -12.79 -6.17
N ILE A 286 2.17 -11.79 -6.95
CA ILE A 286 1.57 -10.56 -6.47
C ILE A 286 0.33 -10.20 -7.27
N THR A 287 -0.55 -9.45 -6.62
CA THR A 287 -1.61 -8.68 -7.28
C THR A 287 -1.27 -7.21 -7.17
N LEU A 288 -1.19 -6.54 -8.32
CA LEU A 288 -1.05 -5.10 -8.45
C LEU A 288 -2.43 -4.46 -8.54
N ALA A 289 -2.61 -3.33 -7.85
CA ALA A 289 -3.82 -2.53 -7.96
C ALA A 289 -3.50 -1.04 -8.00
N ARG A 290 -4.38 -0.28 -8.67
CA ARG A 290 -4.38 1.19 -8.69
C ARG A 290 -5.78 1.73 -8.92
N LEU A 291 -6.28 2.53 -7.98
CA LEU A 291 -7.38 3.44 -8.26
C LEU A 291 -6.88 4.59 -9.15
N THR A 292 -7.59 4.84 -10.23
CA THR A 292 -7.41 6.02 -11.08
C THR A 292 -8.78 6.61 -11.42
N ARG A 293 -8.79 7.78 -12.04
CA ARG A 293 -10.02 8.47 -12.46
C ARG A 293 -9.97 8.78 -13.94
N ILE A 294 -10.96 8.30 -14.68
CA ILE A 294 -11.13 8.57 -16.11
C ILE A 294 -12.40 9.41 -16.28
N LYS A 295 -12.24 10.66 -16.74
CA LYS A 295 -13.36 11.62 -16.89
C LYS A 295 -14.16 11.80 -15.58
N GLY A 296 -13.46 11.79 -14.45
CA GLY A 296 -14.06 11.94 -13.11
C GLY A 296 -14.64 10.65 -12.52
N GLU A 297 -14.64 9.52 -13.24
CA GLU A 297 -15.13 8.24 -12.70
C GLU A 297 -13.97 7.37 -12.21
N TYR A 298 -14.13 6.79 -11.01
CA TYR A 298 -13.15 5.85 -10.46
C TYR A 298 -13.10 4.55 -11.26
N VAL A 299 -11.86 4.11 -11.53
CA VAL A 299 -11.53 2.83 -12.15
C VAL A 299 -10.49 2.11 -11.31
N MET A 300 -10.78 0.90 -10.87
CA MET A 300 -9.79 0.00 -10.26
C MET A 300 -9.02 -0.74 -11.35
N GLN A 301 -7.76 -0.41 -11.54
CA GLN A 301 -6.85 -1.12 -12.42
C GLN A 301 -6.16 -2.26 -11.68
N ILE A 302 -6.20 -3.48 -12.22
CA ILE A 302 -5.76 -4.71 -11.55
C ILE A 302 -4.86 -5.49 -12.50
N ALA A 303 -3.69 -5.93 -12.05
CA ALA A 303 -2.82 -6.80 -12.83
C ALA A 303 -2.22 -7.90 -11.95
N LYS A 304 -1.99 -9.09 -12.53
CA LYS A 304 -1.18 -10.13 -11.89
C LYS A 304 0.29 -9.98 -12.30
N GLY A 305 1.17 -10.27 -11.37
CA GLY A 305 2.60 -10.36 -11.65
C GLY A 305 3.34 -11.22 -10.65
N GLU A 306 4.65 -11.27 -10.81
CA GLU A 306 5.56 -11.96 -9.91
C GLU A 306 6.76 -11.06 -9.64
N PHE A 307 7.08 -10.84 -8.35
CA PHE A 307 8.39 -10.31 -8.00
C PHE A 307 9.45 -11.37 -8.30
N ILE A 308 10.52 -10.97 -8.99
CA ILE A 308 11.64 -11.86 -9.28
C ILE A 308 12.95 -11.29 -8.73
N LYS A 309 13.92 -12.17 -8.47
CA LYS A 309 15.23 -11.76 -7.98
C LYS A 309 16.12 -11.33 -9.15
N ARG A 310 16.88 -10.25 -8.96
CA ARG A 310 17.91 -9.79 -9.91
C ARG A 310 19.28 -9.66 -9.27
N SER A 311 20.30 -9.67 -10.11
CA SER A 311 21.70 -9.50 -9.72
C SER A 311 21.95 -8.08 -9.18
N MET A 312 23.05 -7.93 -8.43
CA MET A 312 23.44 -6.61 -7.92
C MET A 312 23.81 -5.66 -9.07
N GLU A 313 24.40 -6.19 -10.14
CA GLU A 313 24.75 -5.48 -11.37
C GLU A 313 23.52 -4.89 -12.05
N GLU A 314 22.44 -5.67 -12.18
CA GLU A 314 21.16 -5.18 -12.70
C GLU A 314 20.55 -4.11 -11.79
N MET A 315 20.58 -4.31 -10.46
CA MET A 315 20.08 -3.31 -9.51
C MET A 315 20.78 -1.95 -9.64
N LYS A 316 22.06 -1.94 -9.99
CA LYS A 316 22.88 -0.73 -10.16
C LYS A 316 22.57 0.04 -11.45
N GLN A 317 21.76 -0.52 -12.37
CA GLN A 317 21.32 0.20 -13.57
C GLN A 317 20.31 1.31 -13.24
N ALA A 318 19.66 1.24 -12.07
CA ALA A 318 18.82 2.29 -11.50
C ALA A 318 19.48 2.93 -10.27
N VAL A 319 18.72 3.69 -9.47
CA VAL A 319 19.24 4.28 -8.23
C VAL A 319 19.46 3.17 -7.20
N TYR A 320 20.69 2.70 -7.08
CA TYR A 320 21.01 1.50 -6.28
C TYR A 320 20.62 1.62 -4.81
N GLY A 321 20.69 2.82 -4.22
CA GLY A 321 20.37 3.06 -2.81
C GLY A 321 18.88 3.00 -2.47
N TRP A 322 17.99 2.85 -3.46
CA TRP A 322 16.54 2.80 -3.29
C TRP A 322 16.01 1.36 -3.34
N PRO A 323 14.82 1.08 -2.78
CA PRO A 323 14.26 -0.27 -2.77
C PRO A 323 13.69 -0.61 -4.15
N GLN A 324 13.93 -1.83 -4.62
CA GLN A 324 13.57 -2.24 -5.97
C GLN A 324 12.65 -3.47 -5.97
N GLY A 325 11.64 -3.45 -6.83
CA GLY A 325 10.81 -4.60 -7.16
C GLY A 325 10.92 -4.88 -8.65
N PHE A 326 11.41 -6.04 -9.03
CA PHE A 326 11.44 -6.45 -10.42
C PHE A 326 10.23 -7.32 -10.69
N VAL A 327 9.33 -6.87 -11.56
CA VAL A 327 8.04 -7.52 -11.77
C VAL A 327 7.94 -8.04 -13.18
N LYS A 328 7.69 -9.34 -13.28
CA LYS A 328 7.19 -9.96 -14.50
C LYS A 328 5.66 -9.92 -14.45
N LEU A 329 5.05 -9.13 -15.33
CA LEU A 329 3.59 -9.11 -15.46
C LEU A 329 3.11 -10.38 -16.16
N LYS A 330 1.89 -10.81 -15.82
CA LYS A 330 1.18 -11.85 -16.55
C LYS A 330 0.69 -11.33 -17.91
N ALA A 331 0.10 -10.13 -17.89
CA ALA A 331 -0.32 -9.40 -19.08
C ALA A 331 0.89 -8.89 -19.90
N ASP A 332 0.63 -8.45 -21.13
CA ASP A 332 1.65 -7.77 -21.95
C ASP A 332 2.04 -6.42 -21.30
N PRO A 333 3.32 -6.22 -20.93
CA PRO A 333 3.76 -4.96 -20.36
C PRO A 333 3.57 -3.74 -21.29
N GLU A 334 3.60 -3.90 -22.62
CA GLU A 334 3.41 -2.77 -23.55
C GLU A 334 1.96 -2.27 -23.52
N GLU A 335 1.00 -3.18 -23.49
CA GLU A 335 -0.42 -2.85 -23.33
C GLU A 335 -0.67 -2.23 -21.96
N PHE A 336 -0.10 -2.83 -20.91
CA PHE A 336 -0.17 -2.30 -19.55
C PHE A 336 0.31 -0.84 -19.47
N LEU A 337 1.47 -0.54 -20.04
CA LEU A 337 2.07 0.80 -20.03
C LEU A 337 1.27 1.83 -20.83
N THR A 338 0.48 1.39 -21.82
CA THR A 338 -0.36 2.28 -22.63
C THR A 338 -1.56 2.80 -21.85
N GLU A 339 -2.02 2.06 -20.83
CA GLU A 339 -3.29 2.34 -20.15
C GLU A 339 -3.19 2.54 -18.64
N VAL A 340 -2.05 2.22 -18.02
CA VAL A 340 -1.85 2.45 -16.57
C VAL A 340 -2.09 3.92 -16.24
N GLY A 341 -2.96 4.16 -15.26
CA GLY A 341 -3.50 5.49 -14.98
C GLY A 341 -2.69 6.32 -13.97
N SER A 342 -1.50 5.86 -13.60
CA SER A 342 -0.60 6.56 -12.66
C SER A 342 0.84 6.04 -12.80
N ASN A 343 1.81 6.86 -12.42
CA ASN A 343 3.19 6.41 -12.20
C ASN A 343 3.30 5.49 -10.97
N HIS A 344 2.42 5.64 -9.98
CA HIS A 344 2.42 4.82 -8.78
C HIS A 344 1.55 3.57 -8.91
N LEU A 345 2.05 2.45 -8.40
CA LEU A 345 1.32 1.19 -8.25
C LEU A 345 1.53 0.59 -6.86
N HIS A 346 0.57 -0.26 -6.47
CA HIS A 346 0.55 -0.90 -5.17
C HIS A 346 0.40 -2.41 -5.32
N ALA A 347 1.15 -3.18 -4.53
CA ALA A 347 1.15 -4.63 -4.60
C ALA A 347 1.03 -5.27 -3.21
N VAL A 348 0.40 -6.45 -3.20
CA VAL A 348 0.39 -7.41 -2.09
C VAL A 348 0.67 -8.80 -2.63
N TYR A 349 1.17 -9.71 -1.79
CA TYR A 349 1.43 -11.08 -2.20
C TYR A 349 0.13 -11.89 -2.30
N GLY A 350 0.08 -12.78 -3.29
CA GLY A 350 -1.04 -13.66 -3.59
C GLY A 350 -1.91 -13.15 -4.74
N ASP A 351 -2.90 -13.98 -5.12
CA ASP A 351 -3.90 -13.66 -6.13
C ASP A 351 -5.18 -13.15 -5.49
N TRP A 352 -5.49 -11.88 -5.76
CA TRP A 352 -6.63 -11.16 -5.20
C TRP A 352 -7.49 -10.49 -6.29
N VAL A 353 -7.35 -10.93 -7.54
CA VAL A 353 -8.03 -10.30 -8.69
C VAL A 353 -9.55 -10.36 -8.51
N ASN A 354 -10.10 -11.53 -8.20
CA ASN A 354 -11.55 -11.71 -8.04
C ASN A 354 -12.11 -10.93 -6.85
N ASP A 355 -11.34 -10.81 -5.77
CA ASP A 355 -11.69 -9.98 -4.62
C ASP A 355 -11.76 -8.49 -5.00
N LEU A 356 -10.77 -7.98 -5.74
CA LEU A 356 -10.75 -6.58 -6.19
C LEU A 356 -11.87 -6.27 -7.21
N ILE A 357 -12.17 -7.21 -8.12
CA ILE A 357 -13.35 -7.10 -9.01
C ILE A 357 -14.62 -7.02 -8.16
N LYS A 358 -14.76 -7.89 -7.16
CA LYS A 358 -15.93 -7.92 -6.28
C LYS A 358 -16.07 -6.64 -5.46
N ILE A 359 -14.97 -6.12 -4.93
CA ILE A 359 -14.93 -4.84 -4.20
C ILE A 359 -15.37 -3.70 -5.14
N SER A 360 -14.84 -3.65 -6.35
CA SER A 360 -15.17 -2.63 -7.35
C SER A 360 -16.66 -2.62 -7.69
N ASN A 361 -17.23 -3.80 -7.96
CA ASN A 361 -18.66 -3.97 -8.21
C ASN A 361 -19.53 -3.51 -7.03
N ASN A 362 -19.13 -3.85 -5.80
CA ASN A 362 -19.88 -3.48 -4.61
C ASN A 362 -19.82 -1.96 -4.32
N LEU A 363 -18.69 -1.32 -4.63
CA LEU A 363 -18.51 0.14 -4.57
C LEU A 363 -19.14 0.88 -5.76
N ALA A 364 -19.65 0.15 -6.77
CA ALA A 364 -20.18 0.71 -8.01
C ALA A 364 -19.16 1.57 -8.79
N ILE A 365 -17.88 1.19 -8.74
CA ILE A 365 -16.81 1.76 -9.56
C ILE A 365 -16.46 0.82 -10.70
N LYS A 366 -15.90 1.36 -11.78
CA LYS A 366 -15.41 0.55 -12.90
C LYS A 366 -14.14 -0.20 -12.48
N TYR A 367 -13.81 -1.27 -13.20
CA TYR A 367 -12.53 -1.94 -13.05
C TYR A 367 -11.98 -2.33 -14.42
N LYS A 368 -10.65 -2.45 -14.51
CA LYS A 368 -9.94 -3.04 -15.64
C LYS A 368 -8.96 -4.09 -15.10
N VAL A 369 -9.05 -5.31 -15.62
CA VAL A 369 -8.05 -6.35 -15.39
C VAL A 369 -7.13 -6.40 -16.60
N PHE A 370 -5.82 -6.39 -16.35
CA PHE A 370 -4.81 -6.66 -17.36
C PHE A 370 -4.45 -8.15 -17.26
N ASP A 371 -4.74 -8.92 -18.31
CA ASP A 371 -4.64 -10.39 -18.33
C ASP A 371 -3.63 -10.95 -19.33
#